data_AF-A0A0Q8ZPY9-F1
#
_entry.id   AF-A0A0Q8ZPY9-F1
#
_cell.length_a   1.000
_cell.length_b   1.000
_cell.length_c   1.000
_cell.angle_alpha   90.00
_cell.angle_beta   90.00
_cell.angle_gamma   90.00
#
_symmetry.space_group_name_H-M   'P 1'
#
loop_
_entity.id
_entity.type
_entity.pdbx_description
1 polymer ?
#
loop_
_entity_poly.entity_id
_entity_poly.type
_entity_poly.pdbx_seq_one_letter_code
_entity_poly.pdbx_strand_id
1 'polypeptide(L)'
;MVRHHTKDKGDLGVAKAHADLVTKGFYVLFPTTEHAPFDLVAYADGAFHRVQVKYRSARGGAIHLNLRSTWSDRHGVHSTPIDKSSVDAICIYCPETDECYYIRPTDHGASVNLRITPTKNGQQKRILPAASFRDLPDRLPNPADNFRTSA
;
A
#
# COMPACT_ATOMS: atom_id res chain seq x y z
N MET A 1 -4.66 -25.50 -15.05
CA MET A 1 -5.08 -24.12 -14.70
C MET A 1 -4.24 -23.14 -15.49
N VAL A 2 -4.86 -22.33 -16.37
CA VAL A 2 -4.18 -21.27 -17.12
C VAL A 2 -3.77 -20.18 -16.10
N ARG A 3 -2.47 -19.90 -16.00
CA ARG A 3 -1.91 -18.94 -15.03
C ARG A 3 -1.78 -17.57 -15.68
N HIS A 4 -2.42 -16.55 -15.11
CA HIS A 4 -2.26 -15.17 -15.54
C HIS A 4 -1.26 -14.48 -14.62
N HIS A 5 0.03 -14.47 -15.01
CA HIS A 5 1.15 -14.04 -14.16
C HIS A 5 0.98 -12.70 -13.41
N THR A 6 0.27 -11.71 -13.97
CA THR A 6 0.03 -10.42 -13.31
C THR A 6 -1.15 -10.45 -12.34
N LYS A 7 -2.21 -11.21 -12.65
CA LYS A 7 -3.37 -11.39 -11.77
C LYS A 7 -2.98 -12.21 -10.55
N ASP A 8 -2.27 -13.32 -10.76
CA ASP A 8 -1.80 -14.21 -9.68
C ASP A 8 -0.95 -13.47 -8.63
N LYS A 9 -0.13 -12.50 -9.06
CA LYS A 9 0.67 -11.66 -8.15
C LYS A 9 -0.17 -10.66 -7.37
N GLY A 10 -1.20 -10.08 -8.01
CA GLY A 10 -2.15 -9.19 -7.35
C GLY A 10 -2.89 -9.93 -6.25
N ASP A 11 -3.49 -11.08 -6.59
CA ASP A 11 -4.26 -11.91 -5.67
C ASP A 11 -3.41 -12.39 -4.50
N LEU A 12 -2.17 -12.85 -4.77
CA LEU A 12 -1.22 -13.21 -3.70
C LEU A 12 -0.89 -12.03 -2.79
N GLY A 13 -0.68 -10.85 -3.37
CA GLY A 13 -0.44 -9.62 -2.59
C GLY A 13 -1.61 -9.31 -1.66
N VAL A 14 -2.84 -9.38 -2.17
CA VAL A 14 -4.06 -9.14 -1.38
C VAL A 14 -4.20 -10.16 -0.25
N ALA A 15 -3.98 -11.45 -0.53
CA ALA A 15 -4.03 -12.51 0.48
C ALA A 15 -2.99 -12.30 1.58
N LYS A 16 -1.76 -11.90 1.22
CA LYS A 16 -0.69 -11.60 2.18
C LYS A 16 -1.00 -10.35 3.02
N ALA A 17 -1.51 -9.30 2.40
CA ALA A 17 -1.94 -8.09 3.11
C ALA A 17 -3.08 -8.37 4.09
N HIS A 18 -4.06 -9.18 3.69
CA HIS A 18 -5.14 -9.63 4.56
C HIS A 18 -4.59 -10.38 5.78
N ALA A 19 -3.73 -11.38 5.57
CA ALA A 19 -3.16 -12.16 6.66
C ALA A 19 -2.33 -11.29 7.64
N ASP A 20 -1.53 -10.36 7.11
CA ASP A 20 -0.71 -9.45 7.91
C ASP A 20 -1.58 -8.49 8.75
N LEU A 21 -2.62 -7.90 8.16
CA LEU A 21 -3.59 -7.05 8.87
C LEU A 21 -4.36 -7.81 9.96
N VAL A 22 -4.85 -9.02 9.67
CA VAL A 22 -5.54 -9.86 10.67
C VAL A 22 -4.61 -10.22 11.82
N THR A 23 -3.35 -10.53 11.54
CA THR A 23 -2.34 -10.83 12.58
C THR A 23 -2.11 -9.64 13.50
N LYS A 24 -2.26 -8.41 12.99
CA LYS A 24 -2.18 -7.17 13.75
C LYS A 24 -3.46 -6.76 14.47
N GLY A 25 -4.51 -7.60 14.42
CA GLY A 25 -5.76 -7.37 15.14
C GLY A 25 -6.81 -6.55 14.39
N PHE A 26 -6.62 -6.28 13.09
CA PHE A 26 -7.63 -5.60 12.29
C PHE A 26 -8.72 -6.58 11.82
N TYR A 27 -9.97 -6.12 11.82
CA TYR A 27 -11.01 -6.72 10.99
C TYR A 27 -10.80 -6.29 9.55
N VAL A 28 -10.79 -7.23 8.62
CA VAL A 28 -10.55 -6.96 7.20
C VAL A 28 -11.82 -7.17 6.39
N LEU A 29 -12.22 -6.14 5.64
CA LEU A 29 -13.40 -6.15 4.79
C LEU A 29 -12.97 -6.12 3.32
N PHE A 30 -13.75 -6.80 2.48
CA PHE A 30 -13.56 -6.84 1.03
C PHE A 30 -14.67 -6.03 0.34
N PRO A 31 -14.33 -5.16 -0.63
CA PRO A 31 -15.33 -4.53 -1.47
C PRO A 31 -16.02 -5.61 -2.33
N THR A 32 -17.34 -5.55 -2.45
CA THR A 32 -18.11 -6.44 -3.34
C THR A 32 -18.08 -5.97 -4.81
N THR A 33 -17.10 -5.15 -5.18
CA THR A 33 -16.94 -4.54 -6.49
C THR A 33 -15.47 -4.48 -6.88
N GLU A 34 -15.19 -4.67 -8.17
CA GLU A 34 -13.86 -4.52 -8.74
C GLU A 34 -13.50 -3.06 -9.07
N HIS A 35 -14.46 -2.13 -8.93
CA HIS A 35 -14.28 -0.71 -9.29
C HIS A 35 -13.77 0.14 -8.12
N ALA A 36 -13.63 -0.43 -6.92
CA ALA A 36 -13.12 0.29 -5.77
C ALA A 36 -11.64 0.70 -5.99
N PRO A 37 -11.21 1.88 -5.53
CA PRO A 37 -9.81 2.30 -5.65
C PRO A 37 -8.87 1.56 -4.68
N PHE A 38 -9.43 0.81 -3.73
CA PHE A 38 -8.74 0.00 -2.73
C PHE A 38 -9.15 -1.48 -2.84
N ASP A 39 -8.27 -2.37 -2.38
CA ASP A 39 -8.49 -3.82 -2.42
C ASP A 39 -9.08 -4.34 -1.11
N LEU A 40 -8.75 -3.69 0.01
CA LEU A 40 -9.17 -4.06 1.37
C LEU A 40 -9.59 -2.83 2.16
N VAL A 41 -10.40 -3.03 3.19
CA VAL A 41 -10.59 -2.06 4.27
C VAL A 41 -10.19 -2.70 5.59
N ALA A 42 -9.25 -2.08 6.30
CA ALA A 42 -8.86 -2.50 7.65
C ALA A 42 -9.66 -1.69 8.68
N TYR A 43 -10.24 -2.35 9.68
CA TYR A 43 -11.02 -1.73 10.74
C TYR A 43 -10.48 -2.14 12.11
N ALA A 44 -10.15 -1.15 12.93
CA ALA A 44 -9.81 -1.29 14.34
C ALA A 44 -10.14 0.02 15.06
N ASP A 45 -10.46 -0.05 16.35
CA ASP A 45 -10.65 1.11 17.23
C ASP A 45 -11.61 2.19 16.68
N GLY A 46 -12.68 1.76 16.00
CA GLY A 46 -13.66 2.68 15.42
C GLY A 46 -13.22 3.39 14.14
N ALA A 47 -12.02 3.10 13.62
CA ALA A 47 -11.47 3.70 12.42
C ALA A 47 -11.42 2.72 11.25
N PHE A 48 -11.79 3.20 10.07
CA PHE A 48 -11.62 2.47 8.81
C PHE A 48 -10.43 3.02 8.03
N HIS A 49 -9.64 2.12 7.44
CA HIS A 49 -8.53 2.43 6.56
C HIS A 49 -8.74 1.74 5.21
N ARG A 50 -8.91 2.52 4.14
CA ARG A 50 -8.94 2.03 2.76
C ARG A 50 -7.54 1.69 2.31
N VAL A 51 -7.27 0.42 2.05
CA VAL A 51 -5.92 -0.10 1.73
C VAL A 51 -5.88 -0.59 0.29
N GLN A 52 -5.03 0.03 -0.52
CA GLN A 52 -4.68 -0.50 -1.83
C GLN A 52 -3.42 -1.36 -1.74
N VAL A 53 -3.45 -2.54 -2.32
CA VAL A 53 -2.37 -3.52 -2.26
C VAL A 53 -1.57 -3.50 -3.56
N LYS A 54 -0.25 -3.55 -3.44
CA LYS A 54 0.69 -3.62 -4.57
C LYS A 54 1.74 -4.68 -4.31
N TYR A 55 1.78 -5.72 -5.15
CA TYR A 55 2.91 -6.64 -5.21
C TYR A 55 4.13 -5.92 -5.81
N ARG A 56 5.26 -5.87 -5.11
CA ARG A 56 6.52 -5.29 -5.63
C ARG A 56 7.73 -6.09 -5.21
N SER A 57 8.46 -6.61 -6.20
CA SER A 57 9.77 -7.22 -5.98
C SER A 57 10.83 -6.18 -5.63
N ALA A 58 11.67 -6.49 -4.66
CA ALA A 58 12.87 -5.74 -4.37
C ALA A 58 13.91 -5.88 -5.49
N ARG A 59 14.58 -4.78 -5.84
CA ARG A 59 15.71 -4.76 -6.77
C ARG A 59 16.85 -3.96 -6.17
N GLY A 60 18.06 -4.52 -6.18
CA GLY A 60 19.24 -3.85 -5.62
C GLY A 60 19.14 -3.55 -4.12
N GLY A 61 18.32 -4.30 -3.38
CA GLY A 61 18.10 -4.10 -1.93
C GLY A 61 17.04 -3.05 -1.58
N ALA A 62 16.22 -2.62 -2.55
CA ALA A 62 15.15 -1.66 -2.30
C ALA A 62 13.88 -1.99 -3.10
N ILE A 63 12.73 -1.57 -2.56
CA ILE A 63 11.41 -1.70 -3.17
C ILE A 63 11.05 -0.33 -3.76
N HIS A 64 10.84 -0.31 -5.07
CA HIS A 64 10.46 0.88 -5.79
C HIS A 64 8.96 0.87 -6.12
N LEU A 65 8.27 1.95 -5.73
CA LEU A 65 6.87 2.17 -6.06
C LEU A 65 6.70 3.54 -6.71
N ASN A 66 6.10 3.58 -7.90
CA ASN A 66 5.63 4.82 -8.51
C ASN A 66 4.17 5.05 -8.11
N LEU A 67 3.86 6.23 -7.59
CA LEU A 67 2.50 6.64 -7.20
C LEU A 67 1.75 7.19 -8.43
N ARG A 68 1.62 6.34 -9.44
CA ARG A 68 0.92 6.61 -10.70
C ARG A 68 0.06 5.43 -11.10
N SER A 69 -1.07 5.71 -11.72
CA SER A 69 -1.88 4.73 -12.42
C SER A 69 -1.39 4.64 -13.87
N THR A 70 -1.28 3.44 -14.42
CA THR A 70 -0.87 3.20 -15.80
C THR A 70 -1.84 2.22 -16.44
N TRP A 71 -2.40 2.56 -17.60
CA TRP A 71 -3.31 1.72 -18.35
C TRP A 71 -2.96 1.76 -19.84
N SER A 72 -3.33 0.71 -20.56
CA SER A 72 -3.15 0.62 -22.00
C SER A 72 -4.50 0.58 -22.68
N ASP A 73 -4.66 1.37 -23.73
CA ASP A 73 -5.80 1.29 -24.63
C ASP A 73 -5.31 1.21 -26.09
N ARG A 74 -6.24 1.24 -27.04
CA ARG A 74 -5.92 1.21 -28.47
C ARG A 74 -5.08 2.42 -28.95
N HIS A 75 -4.96 3.46 -28.15
CA HIS A 75 -4.23 4.69 -28.42
C HIS A 75 -2.88 4.77 -27.67
N GLY A 76 -2.49 3.71 -26.97
CA GLY A 76 -1.17 3.56 -26.37
C GLY A 76 -1.22 3.35 -24.86
N VAL A 77 -0.09 3.63 -24.20
CA VAL A 77 0.05 3.53 -22.75
C VAL A 77 -0.09 4.91 -22.14
N HIS A 78 -1.05 5.07 -21.26
CA HIS A 78 -1.31 6.30 -20.53
C HIS A 78 -0.85 6.17 -19.08
N SER A 79 -0.43 7.28 -18.48
CA SER A 79 -0.07 7.30 -17.07
C SER A 79 -0.46 8.62 -16.42
N THR A 80 -1.09 8.55 -15.25
CA THR A 80 -1.48 9.71 -14.45
C THR A 80 -1.08 9.51 -12.99
N PRO A 81 -0.74 10.56 -12.22
CA PRO A 81 -0.59 10.45 -10.77
C PRO A 81 -1.85 9.82 -10.14
N ILE A 82 -1.66 9.01 -9.09
CA ILE A 82 -2.83 8.51 -8.34
C ILE A 82 -3.54 9.65 -7.63
N ASP A 83 -4.87 9.53 -7.48
CA ASP A 83 -5.58 10.31 -6.48
C ASP A 83 -5.22 9.78 -5.09
N LYS A 84 -4.36 10.51 -4.39
CA LYS A 84 -3.87 10.15 -3.06
C LYS A 84 -4.95 10.19 -1.97
N SER A 85 -6.10 10.81 -2.23
CA SER A 85 -7.22 10.88 -1.29
C SER A 85 -8.18 9.67 -1.39
N SER A 86 -8.07 8.92 -2.50
CA SER A 86 -8.92 7.74 -2.77
C SER A 86 -8.62 6.55 -1.85
N VAL A 87 -7.44 6.50 -1.23
CA VAL A 87 -6.98 5.44 -0.34
C VAL A 87 -6.23 6.03 0.85
N ASP A 88 -6.35 5.41 2.02
CA ASP A 88 -5.71 5.89 3.26
C ASP A 88 -4.29 5.31 3.41
N ALA A 89 -4.06 4.11 2.87
CA ALA A 89 -2.75 3.48 2.84
C ALA A 89 -2.53 2.68 1.55
N ILE A 90 -1.27 2.56 1.15
CA ILE A 90 -0.83 1.54 0.19
C ILE A 90 -0.04 0.47 0.94
N CYS A 91 -0.50 -0.77 0.85
CA CYS A 91 0.22 -1.95 1.33
C CYS A 91 1.07 -2.51 0.19
N ILE A 92 2.38 -2.53 0.39
CA ILE A 92 3.35 -3.06 -0.55
C ILE A 92 3.78 -4.44 -0.05
N TYR A 93 3.33 -5.50 -0.71
CA TYR A 93 3.83 -6.85 -0.44
C TYR A 93 5.11 -7.10 -1.23
N CYS A 94 6.19 -7.48 -0.53
CA CYS A 94 7.48 -7.83 -1.11
C CYS A 94 7.73 -9.34 -0.98
N PRO A 95 7.83 -10.08 -2.09
CA PRO A 95 8.02 -11.52 -2.06
C PRO A 95 9.43 -11.94 -1.60
N GLU A 96 10.44 -11.07 -1.72
CA GLU A 96 11.81 -11.38 -1.30
C GLU A 96 11.98 -11.36 0.23
N THR A 97 11.21 -10.53 0.93
CA THR A 97 11.16 -10.52 2.40
C THR A 97 9.97 -11.31 2.96
N ASP A 98 8.98 -11.61 2.12
CA ASP A 98 7.66 -12.13 2.51
C ASP A 98 6.92 -11.23 3.51
N GLU A 99 7.04 -9.91 3.33
CA GLU A 99 6.51 -8.91 4.25
C GLU A 99 5.63 -7.86 3.56
N CYS A 100 4.77 -7.22 4.35
CA CYS A 100 3.94 -6.09 3.95
C CYS A 100 4.48 -4.77 4.51
N TYR A 101 4.55 -3.74 3.66
CA TYR A 101 4.97 -2.40 4.04
C TYR A 101 3.89 -1.38 3.73
N TYR A 102 3.49 -0.58 4.71
CA TYR A 102 2.38 0.35 4.61
C TYR A 102 2.90 1.78 4.52
N ILE A 103 2.45 2.50 3.49
CA ILE A 103 2.76 3.92 3.32
C ILE A 103 1.47 4.71 3.25
N ARG A 104 1.49 5.94 3.76
CA ARG A 104 0.44 6.92 3.47
C ARG A 104 0.79 7.66 2.17
N PRO A 105 -0.04 7.62 1.11
CA PRO A 105 0.33 8.20 -0.18
C PRO A 105 0.59 9.71 -0.14
N THR A 106 -0.08 10.43 0.76
CA THR A 106 0.04 11.87 0.95
C THR A 106 1.41 12.31 1.47
N ASP A 107 2.14 11.41 2.14
CA ASP A 107 3.41 11.72 2.80
C ASP A 107 4.60 11.65 1.82
N HIS A 108 4.32 11.34 0.54
CA HIS A 108 5.33 11.08 -0.47
C HIS A 108 5.06 11.84 -1.77
N GLY A 109 6.09 12.00 -2.60
CA GLY A 109 6.01 12.67 -3.90
C GLY A 109 5.43 11.79 -5.01
N ALA A 110 6.14 11.68 -6.13
CA ALA A 110 5.74 10.84 -7.27
C ALA A 110 6.12 9.36 -7.11
N SER A 111 7.07 9.07 -6.23
CA SER A 111 7.57 7.71 -5.99
C SER A 111 8.05 7.53 -4.55
N VAL A 112 8.14 6.26 -4.15
CA VAL A 112 8.64 5.81 -2.86
C VAL A 112 9.68 4.72 -3.09
N ASN A 113 10.75 4.78 -2.31
CA ASN A 113 11.85 3.82 -2.38
C ASN A 113 12.18 3.30 -0.98
N LEU A 114 11.64 2.14 -0.63
CA LEU A 114 11.85 1.52 0.68
C LEU A 114 13.09 0.65 0.66
N ARG A 115 14.01 0.88 1.59
CA ARG A 115 15.31 0.22 1.62
C ARG A 115 15.29 -0.99 2.56
N ILE A 116 15.55 -2.18 2.03
CA ILE A 116 15.60 -3.43 2.81
C ILE A 116 17.01 -3.66 3.36
N THR A 117 18.03 -3.57 2.50
CA THR A 117 19.43 -3.80 2.91
C THR A 117 20.19 -2.48 3.02
N PRO A 118 21.24 -2.37 3.85
CA PRO A 118 22.06 -1.15 3.91
C PRO A 118 22.56 -0.69 2.52
N THR A 119 22.81 0.61 2.36
CA THR A 119 23.34 1.13 1.09
C THR A 119 24.81 0.76 0.93
N LYS A 120 25.23 0.41 -0.29
CA LYS A 120 26.63 0.05 -0.57
C LYS A 120 27.61 1.19 -0.31
N ASN A 121 27.15 2.44 -0.47
CA ASN A 121 27.98 3.63 -0.36
C ASN A 121 27.90 4.29 1.03
N GLY A 122 27.34 3.61 2.04
CA GLY A 122 27.21 4.14 3.39
C GLY A 122 26.30 5.37 3.51
N GLN A 123 25.49 5.68 2.49
CA GLN A 123 24.50 6.75 2.55
C GLN A 123 23.53 6.45 3.70
N GLN A 124 23.26 7.46 4.53
CA GLN A 124 22.29 7.38 5.63
C GLN A 124 21.20 8.45 5.53
N LYS A 125 21.49 9.60 4.90
CA LYS A 125 20.53 10.68 4.72
C LYS A 125 19.53 10.38 3.59
N ARG A 126 18.24 10.67 3.83
CA ARG A 126 17.10 10.50 2.90
C ARG A 126 16.80 9.05 2.51
N ILE A 127 17.05 8.10 3.40
CA ILE A 127 16.67 6.70 3.23
C ILE A 127 15.38 6.45 3.98
N LEU A 128 14.47 5.72 3.34
CA LEU A 128 13.26 5.19 3.97
C LEU A 128 13.53 3.71 4.31
N PRO A 129 14.01 3.38 5.52
CA PRO A 129 14.23 1.98 5.90
C PRO A 129 12.90 1.24 5.91
N ALA A 130 12.82 0.11 5.20
CA ALA A 130 11.57 -0.64 5.02
C ALA A 130 10.94 -1.07 6.36
N ALA A 131 11.77 -1.38 7.36
CA ALA A 131 11.33 -1.75 8.70
C ALA A 131 10.47 -0.66 9.39
N SER A 132 10.65 0.62 9.07
CA SER A 132 9.84 1.71 9.64
C SER A 132 8.43 1.82 9.04
N PHE A 133 8.13 1.00 8.04
CA PHE A 133 6.84 0.97 7.35
C PHE A 133 6.14 -0.37 7.57
N ARG A 134 6.47 -1.12 8.63
CA ARG A 134 5.82 -2.42 8.88
C ARG A 134 4.41 -2.26 9.39
N ASP A 135 4.04 -1.14 10.01
CA ASP A 135 2.71 -0.94 10.57
C ASP A 135 1.84 0.00 9.72
N LEU A 136 0.53 -0.26 9.75
CA LEU A 136 -0.46 0.58 9.09
C LEU A 136 -0.40 1.99 9.71
N PRO A 137 -0.27 3.07 8.92
CA PRO A 137 -0.19 4.41 9.49
C PRO A 137 -1.52 4.77 10.14
N ASP A 138 -1.45 5.47 11.28
CA ASP A 138 -2.62 6.01 11.96
C ASP A 138 -3.52 6.80 11.01
N ARG A 139 -4.83 6.78 11.25
CA ARG A 139 -5.74 7.59 10.46
C ARG A 139 -5.47 9.06 10.78
N LEU A 140 -5.30 9.91 9.76
CA LEU A 140 -5.24 11.35 9.98
C LEU A 140 -6.58 11.80 10.60
N PRO A 141 -6.57 12.74 11.56
CA PRO A 141 -7.80 13.27 12.13
C PRO A 141 -8.69 13.80 10.99
N ASN A 142 -9.89 13.25 10.85
CA ASN A 142 -10.85 13.82 9.92
C ASN A 142 -11.45 15.07 10.58
N PRO A 143 -11.52 16.23 9.91
CA PRO A 143 -12.24 17.39 10.44
C PRO A 143 -13.67 17.08 10.90
N ALA A 144 -14.31 16.05 10.33
CA ALA A 144 -15.64 15.58 10.71
C ALA A 144 -15.69 14.81 12.05
N ASP A 145 -14.56 14.28 12.55
CA ASP A 145 -14.51 13.53 13.81
C ASP A 145 -14.63 14.46 15.04
N ASN A 146 -14.41 15.78 14.86
CA ASN A 146 -14.54 16.80 15.92
C ASN A 146 -15.98 17.07 16.36
N PHE A 147 -16.99 16.52 15.68
CA PHE A 147 -18.41 16.71 16.03
C PHE A 147 -18.96 15.64 16.98
N ARG A 148 -18.12 14.71 17.46
CA ARG A 148 -18.57 13.57 18.29
C ARG A 148 -18.28 13.71 19.80
N THR A 149 -17.65 14.78 20.26
CA THR A 149 -17.28 14.96 21.69
C THR A 149 -18.28 15.82 22.49
N SER A 150 -19.55 15.84 22.09
CA SER A 150 -20.62 16.53 22.81
C SER A 150 -21.89 15.68 22.85
N ALA A 151 -21.89 14.63 23.67
CA ALA A 151 -23.10 13.94 24.11
C ALA A 151 -22.85 13.29 25.47
#